data_AF-C0BF06-F1
#
_entry.id   AF-C0BF06-F1
#
_cell.length_a   1.000
_cell.length_b   1.000
_cell.length_c   1.000
_cell.angle_alpha   90.00
_cell.angle_beta   90.00
_cell.angle_gamma   90.00
#
_symmetry.space_group_name_H-M   'P 1'
#
loop_
_entity.id
_entity.type
_entity.pdbx_description
1 polymer ?
#
loop_
_entity_poly.entity_id
_entity_poly.type
_entity_poly.pdbx_seq_one_letter_code
_entity_poly.pdbx_strand_id
1 'polypeptide(L)'
;MLREETAKLLMMIQGAYPNYKPDNKTVTINTWNLALSDISFDLAQKAFLAYLRADTKGFAPTPGQLIALVRELNTPKQLNELEAWSLVEKAIRNSIYNSQEEFSKLPPLVQKAVGSP
;
A
#
# COMPACT_ATOMS: atom_id res chain seq x y z
N MET A 1 -3.58 -16.13 5.81
CA MET A 1 -2.35 -16.98 5.80
C MET A 1 -2.43 -18.11 6.82
N LEU A 2 -1.60 -19.15 6.70
CA LEU A 2 -1.53 -20.27 7.65
C LEU A 2 -0.94 -19.83 9.00
N ARG A 3 -1.23 -20.60 10.05
CA ARG A 3 -0.73 -20.34 11.41
C ARG A 3 0.81 -20.36 11.47
N GLU A 4 1.45 -21.28 10.75
CA GLU A 4 2.90 -21.38 10.67
C GLU A 4 3.52 -20.15 9.99
N GLU A 5 2.87 -19.64 8.94
CA GLU A 5 3.27 -18.42 8.26
C GLU A 5 3.16 -17.20 9.18
N THR A 6 2.12 -17.17 10.02
CA THR A 6 1.96 -16.13 11.05
C THR A 6 3.08 -16.19 12.08
N ALA A 7 3.46 -17.40 12.52
CA ALA A 7 4.59 -17.58 13.43
C ALA A 7 5.91 -17.11 12.79
N LYS A 8 6.13 -17.41 11.50
CA LYS A 8 7.29 -16.90 10.74
C LYS A 8 7.31 -15.37 10.70
N LEU A 9 6.18 -14.73 10.41
CA LEU A 9 6.08 -13.26 10.42
C LEU A 9 6.41 -12.67 11.79
N LEU A 10 5.87 -13.25 12.87
CA LEU A 10 6.16 -12.80 14.24
C LEU A 10 7.63 -13.00 14.63
N MET A 11 8.29 -14.05 14.14
CA MET A 11 9.74 -14.22 14.32
C MET A 11 10.55 -13.14 13.59
N MET A 12 10.13 -12.74 12.38
CA MET A 12 10.76 -11.62 11.68
C MET A 12 10.59 -10.31 12.46
N ILE A 13 9.40 -10.06 13.02
CA ILE A 13 9.13 -8.90 13.89
C ILE A 13 10.03 -8.94 15.13
N GLN A 14 10.14 -10.09 15.82
CA GLN A 14 11.02 -10.22 16.98
C GLN A 14 12.50 -10.00 16.64
N GLY A 15 12.94 -10.45 15.46
CA GLY A 15 14.32 -10.23 15.00
C GLY A 15 14.63 -8.76 14.71
N ALA A 16 13.65 -8.00 14.23
CA ALA A 16 13.80 -6.57 13.97
C ALA A 16 13.60 -5.70 15.22
N TYR A 17 12.78 -6.15 16.18
CA TYR A 17 12.39 -5.40 17.36
C TYR A 17 12.69 -6.20 18.64
N PRO A 18 13.91 -6.13 19.19
CA PRO A 18 14.31 -6.91 20.39
C PRO A 18 13.45 -6.65 21.64
N ASN A 19 12.78 -5.49 21.70
CA ASN A 19 11.89 -5.12 22.79
C ASN A 19 10.48 -5.75 22.65
N TYR A 20 10.15 -6.33 21.50
CA TYR A 20 8.88 -7.01 21.29
C TYR A 20 8.91 -8.42 21.91
N LYS A 21 8.44 -8.51 23.16
CA LYS A 21 8.44 -9.73 23.97
C LYS A 21 7.00 -10.08 24.40
N PRO A 22 6.22 -10.76 23.55
CA PRO A 22 4.89 -11.21 23.94
C PRO A 22 4.98 -12.25 25.08
N ASP A 23 4.18 -12.07 26.12
CA ASP A 23 4.14 -12.96 27.29
C ASP A 23 3.75 -14.40 26.92
N ASN A 24 2.73 -14.53 26.05
CA ASN A 24 2.27 -15.81 25.56
C ASN A 24 2.37 -15.88 24.03
N LYS A 25 3.39 -16.62 23.55
CA LYS A 25 3.65 -16.80 22.12
C LYS A 25 2.48 -17.46 21.38
N THR A 26 1.86 -18.48 21.98
CA THR A 26 0.74 -19.21 21.34
C THR A 26 -0.47 -18.32 21.16
N VAL A 27 -0.85 -17.57 22.21
CA VAL A 27 -1.96 -16.61 22.13
C VAL A 27 -1.64 -15.54 21.09
N THR A 28 -0.43 -14.98 21.11
CA THR A 28 0.00 -13.96 20.14
C THR A 28 -0.09 -14.45 18.70
N ILE A 29 0.43 -15.65 18.41
CA ILE A 29 0.34 -16.26 17.08
C ILE A 29 -1.11 -16.44 16.66
N ASN A 30 -1.97 -16.96 17.54
CA ASN A 30 -3.38 -17.19 17.23
C ASN A 30 -4.12 -15.87 16.98
N THR A 31 -3.87 -14.84 17.80
CA THR A 31 -4.46 -13.49 17.62
C THR A 31 -4.03 -12.86 16.30
N TRP A 32 -2.74 -12.93 15.97
CA TRP A 32 -2.24 -12.42 14.69
C TRP A 32 -2.77 -13.21 13.50
N ASN A 33 -2.94 -14.52 13.65
CA ASN A 33 -3.46 -15.37 12.58
C ASN A 33 -4.93 -15.05 12.30
N LEU A 34 -5.72 -14.81 13.34
CA LEU A 34 -7.10 -14.33 13.23
C LEU A 34 -7.16 -12.95 12.59
N ALA A 35 -6.30 -12.00 13.01
CA ALA A 35 -6.30 -10.65 12.47
C ALA A 35 -5.88 -10.56 11.00
N LEU A 36 -5.03 -11.49 10.54
CA LEU A 36 -4.43 -11.52 9.21
C LEU A 36 -4.93 -12.72 8.38
N SER A 37 -6.11 -13.26 8.70
CA SER A 37 -6.68 -14.44 8.04
C SER A 37 -6.79 -14.25 6.53
N ASP A 38 -7.21 -13.06 6.12
CA ASP A 38 -7.58 -12.71 4.74
C ASP A 38 -6.38 -12.18 3.93
N ILE A 39 -5.20 -12.10 4.55
CA ILE A 39 -3.98 -11.58 3.94
C ILE A 39 -3.06 -12.77 3.63
N SER A 40 -2.52 -12.80 2.41
CA SER A 40 -1.50 -13.78 2.03
C SER A 40 -0.18 -13.49 2.75
N PHE A 41 0.62 -14.53 2.99
CA PHE A 41 1.90 -14.35 3.68
C PHE A 41 2.84 -13.39 2.93
N ASP A 42 2.87 -13.46 1.59
CA ASP A 42 3.65 -12.55 0.74
C ASP A 42 3.26 -11.08 0.93
N LEU A 43 1.96 -10.77 0.96
CA LEU A 43 1.48 -9.40 1.21
C LEU A 43 1.83 -8.92 2.62
N ALA A 44 1.63 -9.77 3.63
CA ALA A 44 1.97 -9.44 5.02
C ALA A 44 3.49 -9.20 5.19
N GLN A 45 4.32 -10.02 4.52
CA GLN A 45 5.77 -9.87 4.52
C GLN A 45 6.21 -8.58 3.83
N LYS A 46 5.66 -8.27 2.64
CA LYS A 46 5.96 -7.03 1.92
C LYS A 46 5.59 -5.79 2.74
N ALA A 47 4.41 -5.80 3.36
CA ALA A 47 3.99 -4.73 4.26
C ALA A 47 4.93 -4.60 5.46
N PHE A 48 5.30 -5.72 6.10
CA PHE A 48 6.25 -5.68 7.21
C PHE A 48 7.61 -5.09 6.81
N LEU A 49 8.15 -5.48 5.65
CA LEU A 49 9.40 -4.93 5.14
C LEU A 49 9.30 -3.44 4.79
N ALA A 50 8.15 -2.99 4.27
CA ALA A 50 7.91 -1.58 4.02
C ALA A 50 7.84 -0.78 5.33
N TYR A 51 7.12 -1.29 6.34
CA TYR A 51 7.06 -0.69 7.67
C TYR A 51 8.46 -0.60 8.30
N LEU A 52 9.22 -1.70 8.28
CA LEU A 52 10.55 -1.78 8.88
C LEU A 52 11.53 -0.77 8.26
N ARG A 53 11.46 -0.54 6.94
CA ARG A 53 12.32 0.45 6.28
C ARG A 53 11.94 1.90 6.57
N ALA A 54 10.66 2.15 6.85
CA ALA A 54 10.15 3.47 7.16
C ALA A 54 10.23 3.80 8.66
N ASP A 55 10.33 2.79 9.53
CA ASP A 55 10.36 2.99 10.96
C ASP A 55 11.67 3.64 11.42
N THR A 56 11.53 4.72 12.17
CA THR A 56 12.61 5.46 12.84
C THR A 56 12.47 5.44 14.35
N LYS A 57 11.35 4.93 14.87
CA LYS A 57 11.01 4.98 16.29
C LYS A 57 11.39 3.71 17.05
N GLY A 58 11.61 2.60 16.34
CA GLY A 58 12.04 1.33 16.92
C GLY A 58 10.91 0.54 17.60
N PHE A 59 9.65 0.76 17.21
CA PHE A 59 8.50 0.06 17.78
C PHE A 59 7.91 -0.94 16.79
N ALA A 60 7.70 -2.17 17.28
CA ALA A 60 7.10 -3.23 16.49
C ALA A 60 5.70 -2.84 15.99
N PRO A 61 5.32 -3.21 14.75
CA PRO A 61 4.02 -2.90 14.21
C PRO A 61 2.92 -3.71 14.90
N THR A 62 1.74 -3.10 15.00
CA THR A 62 0.48 -3.79 15.32
C THR A 62 -0.08 -4.50 14.08
N PRO A 63 -0.94 -5.54 14.24
CA PRO A 63 -1.63 -6.15 13.10
C PRO A 63 -2.40 -5.13 12.25
N GLY A 64 -3.05 -4.15 12.90
CA GLY A 64 -3.80 -3.09 12.23
C GLY A 64 -2.95 -2.22 11.31
N GLN A 65 -1.72 -1.88 11.73
CA GLN A 65 -0.78 -1.13 10.90
C GLN A 65 -0.35 -1.92 9.66
N LEU A 66 -0.11 -3.22 9.79
CA LEU A 66 0.21 -4.05 8.63
C LEU A 66 -1.00 -4.17 7.69
N ILE A 67 -2.22 -4.34 8.21
CA ILE A 67 -3.43 -4.36 7.38
C ILE A 67 -3.59 -3.06 6.60
N ALA A 68 -3.39 -1.91 7.26
CA ALA A 68 -3.46 -0.60 6.61
C ALA A 68 -2.42 -0.46 5.49
N LEU A 69 -1.18 -0.89 5.75
CA LEU A 69 -0.10 -0.81 4.79
C LEU A 69 -0.29 -1.78 3.61
N VAL A 70 -0.83 -2.98 3.86
CA VAL A 70 -1.24 -3.90 2.77
C VAL A 70 -2.29 -3.24 1.88
N ARG A 71 -3.28 -2.56 2.46
CA ARG A 71 -4.30 -1.82 1.68
C ARG A 71 -3.66 -0.70 0.87
N GLU A 72 -2.77 0.08 1.46
CA GLU A 72 -2.06 1.17 0.76
C GLU A 72 -1.23 0.65 -0.41
N LEU A 73 -0.45 -0.42 -0.21
CA LEU A 73 0.40 -1.01 -1.24
C LEU A 73 -0.40 -1.66 -2.39
N ASN A 74 -1.60 -2.15 -2.10
CA ASN A 74 -2.48 -2.77 -3.10
C ASN A 74 -3.49 -1.80 -3.72
N THR A 75 -3.66 -0.60 -3.16
CA THR A 75 -4.53 0.41 -3.74
C THR A 75 -3.77 1.09 -4.88
N PRO A 76 -4.26 1.02 -6.13
CA PRO A 76 -3.65 1.76 -7.23
C PRO A 76 -3.59 3.23 -6.85
N LYS A 77 -2.41 3.85 -6.94
CA LYS A 77 -2.28 5.29 -6.72
C LYS A 77 -3.26 6.00 -7.65
N GLN A 78 -4.27 6.62 -7.07
CA GLN A 78 -5.18 7.48 -7.81
C GLN A 78 -4.43 8.77 -8.16
N LEU A 79 -4.64 9.25 -9.37
CA LEU A 79 -4.08 10.51 -9.84
C LEU A 79 -4.60 11.63 -8.93
N ASN A 80 -3.69 12.37 -8.29
CA ASN A 80 -4.09 13.53 -7.49
C ASN A 80 -4.68 14.62 -8.40
N GLU A 81 -5.57 15.46 -7.88
CA GLU A 81 -6.18 16.59 -8.60
C GLU A 81 -5.14 17.50 -9.25
N LEU A 82 -4.04 17.80 -8.55
CA LEU A 82 -2.96 18.63 -9.09
C LEU A 82 -2.20 17.94 -10.23
N GLU A 83 -1.94 16.64 -10.10
CA GLU A 83 -1.30 15.85 -11.16
C GLU A 83 -2.22 15.76 -12.39
N ALA A 84 -3.52 15.55 -12.15
CA ALA A 84 -4.56 15.54 -13.17
C ALA A 84 -4.63 16.89 -13.91
N TRP A 85 -4.64 17.99 -13.17
CA TRP A 85 -4.65 19.33 -13.75
C TRP A 85 -3.40 19.62 -14.57
N SER A 86 -2.22 19.22 -14.09
CA SER A 86 -0.98 19.41 -14.85
C SER A 86 -0.97 18.65 -16.19
N LEU A 87 -1.57 17.45 -16.22
CA LEU A 87 -1.77 16.71 -17.47
C LEU A 87 -2.73 17.42 -18.43
N VAL A 88 -3.85 17.95 -17.91
CA VAL A 88 -4.83 18.70 -18.70
C VAL A 88 -4.23 19.99 -19.26
N GLU A 89 -3.56 20.78 -18.42
CA GLU A 89 -2.89 22.01 -18.84
C GLU A 89 -1.86 21.75 -19.95
N LYS A 90 -1.09 20.66 -19.83
CA LYS A 90 -0.15 20.23 -20.86
C LYS A 90 -0.86 19.85 -22.16
N ALA A 91 -1.96 19.09 -22.09
CA ALA A 91 -2.73 18.70 -23.26
C ALA A 91 -3.32 19.92 -23.97
N ILE A 92 -3.89 20.89 -23.23
CA ILE A 92 -4.44 22.14 -23.79
C ILE A 92 -3.35 22.96 -24.48
N ARG A 93 -2.17 23.09 -23.87
CA ARG A 93 -1.05 23.85 -24.47
C ARG A 93 -0.61 23.29 -25.82
N ASN A 94 -0.75 21.98 -26.03
CA ASN A 94 -0.37 21.30 -27.27
C ASN A 94 -1.57 21.06 -28.22
N SER A 95 -2.78 21.48 -27.87
CA SER A 95 -4.00 21.04 -28.54
C SER A 95 -4.30 21.74 -29.87
N ILE A 96 -3.63 22.86 -30.18
CA ILE A 96 -3.96 23.72 -31.33
C ILE A 96 -4.09 22.92 -32.63
N TYR A 97 -3.18 21.97 -32.88
CA TYR A 97 -3.22 21.07 -34.03
C TYR A 97 -3.32 19.59 -33.65
N ASN A 98 -3.25 19.26 -32.36
CA ASN A 98 -3.11 17.89 -31.86
C ASN A 98 -4.15 17.54 -30.78
N SER A 99 -5.29 18.24 -30.70
CA SER A 99 -6.27 18.09 -29.63
C SER A 99 -6.70 16.64 -29.39
N GLN A 100 -7.06 15.92 -30.46
CA GLN A 100 -7.47 14.50 -30.39
C GLN A 100 -6.35 13.59 -29.84
N GLU A 101 -5.11 13.83 -30.24
CA GLU A 101 -3.96 13.03 -29.84
C GLU A 101 -3.58 13.31 -28.38
N GLU A 102 -3.55 14.59 -27.99
CA GLU A 102 -3.23 15.01 -26.62
C GLU A 102 -4.32 14.60 -25.63
N PHE A 103 -5.59 14.66 -26.03
CA PHE A 103 -6.71 14.15 -25.23
C PHE A 103 -6.60 12.64 -24.99
N SER A 104 -6.25 11.88 -26.02
CA SER A 104 -6.09 10.41 -25.93
C SER A 104 -4.97 9.98 -24.99
N LYS A 105 -3.99 10.86 -24.71
CA LYS A 105 -2.90 10.62 -23.75
C LYS A 105 -3.34 10.78 -22.29
N LEU A 106 -4.48 11.43 -22.02
CA LEU A 106 -4.99 11.63 -20.66
C LEU A 106 -5.52 10.32 -20.07
N PRO A 107 -5.41 10.09 -18.75
CA PRO A 107 -6.03 8.93 -18.11
C PRO A 107 -7.56 8.91 -18.29
N PRO A 108 -8.21 7.73 -18.36
CA PRO A 108 -9.66 7.63 -18.64
C PRO A 108 -10.55 8.43 -17.68
N LEU A 109 -10.16 8.52 -16.40
CA LEU A 109 -10.87 9.31 -15.41
C LEU A 109 -10.83 10.81 -15.74
N VAL A 110 -9.69 11.29 -16.22
CA VAL A 110 -9.48 12.69 -16.62
C VAL A 110 -10.23 12.98 -17.92
N GLN A 111 -10.15 12.11 -18.92
CA GLN A 111 -10.92 12.24 -20.16
C GLN A 111 -12.42 12.37 -19.89
N LYS A 112 -12.95 11.52 -18.99
CA LYS A 112 -14.36 11.59 -18.58
C LYS A 112 -14.72 12.92 -17.89
N ALA A 113 -13.79 13.51 -17.14
CA ALA A 113 -14.00 14.77 -16.45
C ALA A 113 -13.94 15.98 -17.39
N VAL A 114 -13.01 16.00 -18.35
CA VAL A 114 -12.85 17.11 -19.30
C VAL A 114 -13.78 17.03 -20.52
N GLY A 115 -14.37 15.85 -20.79
CA GLY A 115 -15.40 15.66 -21.81
C GLY A 115 -14.84 15.26 -23.16
N SER A 116 -14.54 16.23 -24.03
CA SER A 116 -14.11 16.01 -25.41
C SER A 116 -12.81 16.73 -25.75
N PRO A 117 -12.07 16.28 -26.79
CA PRO A 117 -10.84 16.93 -27.27
C PRO A 117 -11.02 18.38 -27.72
#